data_AF-A0A5R8KHT0-F1
#
_entry.id   AF-A0A5R8KHT0-F1
#
_cell.length_a   1.000
_cell.length_b   1.000
_cell.length_c   1.000
_cell.angle_alpha   90.00
_cell.angle_beta   90.00
_cell.angle_gamma   90.00
#
_symmetry.space_group_name_H-M   'P 1'
#
loop_
_entity.id
_entity.type
_entity.pdbx_description
1 polymer ?
#
loop_
_entity_poly.entity_id
_entity_poly.type
_entity_poly.pdbx_seq_one_letter_code
_entity_poly.pdbx_strand_id
1 'polypeptide(L)'
;MDDAKLIAAWIAAAVAIAGTCLTVISQFVFRFMDNRAKRRHEFMSARRDALLKALEVLDHCYSNMSFDKKPPTNPHTWDLSESHAAMNGMIVFCANPQKAVDTFTDALGLRDGDTFNPMERLHAFRCVVCDELGLPRTNYDDPNITWIGQLAGTSKEAK
;
A
#
# COMPACT_ATOMS: atom_id res chain seq x y z
N MET A 1 63.19 -32.18 2.67
CA MET A 1 61.79 -31.80 2.93
C MET A 1 61.18 -31.62 1.56
N ASP A 2 60.35 -32.57 1.12
CA ASP A 2 60.07 -32.79 -0.30
C ASP A 2 59.28 -31.63 -0.93
N ASP A 3 59.80 -31.04 -2.00
CA ASP A 3 59.22 -29.88 -2.70
C ASP A 3 57.75 -30.09 -3.09
N ALA A 4 57.35 -31.34 -3.35
CA ALA A 4 55.98 -31.72 -3.65
C ALA A 4 55.00 -31.41 -2.50
N LYS A 5 55.42 -31.55 -1.23
CA LYS A 5 54.60 -31.22 -0.05
C LYS A 5 54.45 -29.72 0.12
N LEU A 6 55.49 -28.96 -0.22
CA LEU A 6 55.46 -27.50 -0.16
C LEU A 6 54.51 -26.92 -1.22
N ILE A 7 54.57 -27.42 -2.46
CA ILE A 7 53.68 -27.00 -3.55
C ILE A 7 52.22 -27.35 -3.24
N ALA A 8 51.96 -28.55 -2.73
CA ALA A 8 50.61 -28.95 -2.33
C ALA A 8 50.04 -28.06 -1.20
N ALA A 9 50.87 -27.67 -0.23
CA ALA A 9 50.47 -26.76 0.85
C ALA A 9 50.10 -25.36 0.33
N TRP A 10 50.85 -24.83 -0.64
CA TRP A 10 50.54 -23.53 -1.26
C TRP A 10 49.24 -23.56 -2.08
N ILE A 11 49.01 -24.64 -2.83
CA ILE A 11 47.76 -24.81 -3.59
C ILE A 11 46.58 -24.93 -2.62
N ALA A 12 46.69 -25.73 -1.56
CA ALA A 12 45.65 -25.87 -0.55
C ALA A 12 45.34 -24.53 0.14
N ALA A 13 46.38 -23.75 0.49
CA ALA A 13 46.22 -22.42 1.07
C ALA A 13 45.53 -21.45 0.08
N ALA A 14 45.93 -21.45 -1.18
CA ALA A 14 45.31 -20.60 -2.20
C ALA A 14 43.83 -20.93 -2.44
N VAL A 15 43.48 -22.22 -2.49
CA VAL A 15 42.09 -22.68 -2.64
C VAL A 15 41.26 -22.34 -1.39
N ALA A 16 41.83 -22.50 -0.19
CA ALA A 16 41.16 -22.14 1.05
C ALA A 16 40.89 -20.63 1.15
N ILE A 17 41.85 -19.78 0.74
CA ILE A 17 41.68 -18.33 0.69
C ILE A 17 40.63 -17.95 -0.35
N ALA A 18 40.71 -18.50 -1.57
CA ALA A 18 39.72 -18.22 -2.61
C ALA A 18 38.30 -18.67 -2.20
N GLY A 19 38.17 -19.84 -1.56
CA GLY A 19 36.90 -20.37 -1.05
C GLY A 19 36.31 -19.51 0.07
N THR A 20 37.15 -19.04 1.01
CA THR A 20 36.70 -18.13 2.08
C THR A 20 36.31 -16.76 1.53
N CYS A 21 37.06 -16.21 0.57
CA CYS A 21 36.67 -14.97 -0.11
C CYS A 21 35.32 -15.09 -0.84
N LEU A 22 35.11 -16.18 -1.59
CA LEU A 22 33.85 -16.43 -2.31
C LEU A 22 32.65 -16.56 -1.37
N THR A 23 32.81 -17.26 -0.25
CA THR A 23 31.73 -17.41 0.74
C THR A 23 31.39 -16.09 1.42
N VAL A 24 32.39 -15.28 1.78
CA VAL A 24 32.16 -13.93 2.37
C VAL A 24 31.45 -13.01 1.38
N ILE A 25 31.89 -12.98 0.11
CA ILE A 25 31.24 -12.18 -0.94
C ILE A 25 29.80 -12.64 -1.14
N SER A 26 29.57 -13.96 -1.21
CA SER A 26 28.22 -14.52 -1.38
C SER A 26 27.30 -14.15 -0.22
N GLN A 27 27.77 -14.28 1.03
CA GLN A 27 27.00 -13.88 2.22
C GLN A 27 26.66 -12.38 2.20
N PHE A 28 27.59 -11.53 1.75
CA PHE A 28 27.36 -10.09 1.63
C PHE A 28 26.29 -9.78 0.57
N VAL A 29 26.37 -10.42 -0.60
CA VAL A 29 25.38 -10.26 -1.68
C VAL A 29 23.99 -10.74 -1.23
N PHE A 30 23.90 -11.92 -0.59
CA PHE A 30 22.63 -12.44 -0.07
C PHE A 30 22.04 -11.53 1.00
N ARG A 31 22.84 -11.04 1.96
CA ARG A 31 22.38 -10.06 2.96
C ARG A 31 21.86 -8.78 2.31
N PHE A 32 22.55 -8.29 1.27
CA PHE A 32 22.13 -7.08 0.57
C PHE A 32 20.80 -7.30 -0.17
N MET A 33 20.64 -8.45 -0.83
CA MET A 33 19.39 -8.82 -1.49
C MET A 33 18.23 -8.99 -0.48
N ASP A 34 18.46 -9.69 0.63
CA ASP A 34 17.46 -9.88 1.70
C ASP A 34 17.01 -8.54 2.29
N ASN A 35 17.95 -7.64 2.57
CA ASN A 35 17.64 -6.31 3.10
C ASN A 35 16.84 -5.47 2.09
N ARG A 36 17.08 -5.65 0.78
CA ARG A 36 16.31 -4.98 -0.27
C ARG A 36 14.91 -5.57 -0.39
N ALA A 37 14.78 -6.89 -0.29
CA ALA A 37 13.48 -7.57 -0.31
C ALA A 37 12.63 -7.19 0.91
N LYS A 38 13.23 -7.17 2.12
CA LYS A 38 12.58 -6.71 3.36
C LYS A 38 12.09 -5.28 3.25
N ARG A 39 12.96 -4.36 2.81
CA ARG A 39 12.56 -2.96 2.58
C ARG A 39 11.44 -2.85 1.57
N ARG A 40 11.50 -3.59 0.45
CA ARG A 40 10.42 -3.59 -0.55
C ARG A 40 9.11 -4.09 0.05
N HIS A 41 9.15 -5.15 0.86
CA HIS A 41 7.97 -5.67 1.53
C HIS A 41 7.39 -4.67 2.54
N GLU A 42 8.23 -4.05 3.37
CA GLU A 42 7.84 -2.99 4.31
C GLU A 42 7.20 -1.80 3.57
N PHE A 43 7.79 -1.36 2.45
CA PHE A 43 7.23 -0.29 1.62
C PHE A 43 5.87 -0.66 1.03
N MET A 44 5.70 -1.89 0.54
CA MET A 44 4.41 -2.35 0.02
C MET A 44 3.35 -2.46 1.12
N SER A 45 3.73 -2.91 2.31
CA SER A 45 2.85 -2.94 3.48
C SER A 45 2.42 -1.53 3.87
N ALA A 46 3.38 -0.61 4.01
CA ALA A 46 3.10 0.78 4.37
C ALA A 46 2.23 1.49 3.34
N ARG A 47 2.43 1.21 2.03
CA ARG A 47 1.53 1.69 0.97
C ARG A 47 0.11 1.17 1.15
N ARG A 48 -0.04 -0.12 1.37
CA ARG A 48 -1.35 -0.75 1.60
C ARG A 48 -2.05 -0.12 2.80
N ASP A 49 -1.33 0.06 3.90
CA ASP A 49 -1.89 0.65 5.13
C ASP A 49 -2.31 2.10 4.90
N ALA A 50 -1.52 2.89 4.16
CA ALA A 50 -1.88 4.28 3.82
C ALA A 50 -3.15 4.36 2.96
N LEU A 51 -3.27 3.50 1.93
CA LEU A 51 -4.44 3.46 1.05
C LEU A 51 -5.69 2.95 1.77
N LEU A 52 -5.55 1.97 2.66
CA LEU A 52 -6.66 1.49 3.48
C LEU A 52 -7.15 2.54 4.48
N LYS A 53 -6.24 3.25 5.15
CA LYS A 53 -6.61 4.39 6.01
C LYS A 53 -7.34 5.48 5.24
N ALA A 54 -6.92 5.77 4.01
CA ALA A 54 -7.63 6.71 3.16
C ALA A 54 -9.06 6.24 2.84
N LEU A 55 -9.26 4.94 2.58
CA LEU A 55 -10.60 4.37 2.39
C LEU A 55 -11.45 4.43 3.67
N GLU A 56 -10.85 4.21 4.84
CA GLU A 56 -11.51 4.32 6.14
C GLU A 56 -11.97 5.75 6.44
N VAL A 57 -11.12 6.75 6.15
CA VAL A 57 -11.49 8.17 6.24
C VAL A 57 -12.68 8.49 5.32
N LEU A 58 -12.69 7.96 4.10
CA LEU A 58 -13.85 8.11 3.21
C LEU A 58 -15.09 7.44 3.80
N ASP A 59 -14.97 6.24 4.40
CA ASP A 59 -16.10 5.59 5.07
C ASP A 59 -16.64 6.44 6.22
N HIS A 60 -15.77 7.04 7.05
CA HIS A 60 -16.16 7.99 8.10
C HIS A 60 -16.91 9.21 7.55
N CYS A 61 -16.39 9.84 6.49
CA CYS A 61 -17.05 10.98 5.85
C CYS A 61 -18.44 10.60 5.34
N TYR A 62 -18.52 9.47 4.66
CA TYR A 62 -19.72 9.02 3.99
C TYR A 62 -20.77 8.49 4.98
N SER A 63 -20.38 7.74 6.02
CA SER A 63 -21.31 7.25 7.04
C SER A 63 -22.02 8.37 7.83
N ASN A 64 -21.39 9.55 7.87
CA ASN A 64 -21.88 10.75 8.53
C ASN A 64 -22.70 11.67 7.60
N MET A 65 -22.68 11.44 6.29
CA MET A 65 -23.34 12.30 5.31
C MET A 65 -24.73 11.78 4.93
N SER A 66 -25.70 12.68 4.77
CA SER A 66 -26.96 12.36 4.10
C SER A 66 -26.79 12.51 2.59
N PHE A 67 -27.19 11.49 1.82
CA PHE A 67 -27.07 11.51 0.37
C PHE A 67 -28.30 10.88 -0.29
N ASP A 68 -28.74 11.44 -1.42
CA ASP A 68 -29.90 10.96 -2.18
C ASP A 68 -31.15 10.68 -1.31
N LYS A 69 -31.48 11.64 -0.43
CA LYS A 69 -32.60 11.56 0.52
C LYS A 69 -32.51 10.39 1.53
N LYS A 70 -31.39 9.65 1.56
CA LYS A 70 -31.11 8.63 2.58
C LYS A 70 -30.47 9.30 3.80
N PRO A 71 -30.89 8.92 5.02
CA PRO A 71 -30.24 9.39 6.23
C PRO A 71 -28.81 8.81 6.34
N PRO A 72 -27.94 9.43 7.17
CA PRO A 72 -26.64 8.87 7.51
C PRO A 72 -26.78 7.44 8.03
N THR A 73 -25.87 6.55 7.63
CA THR A 73 -25.96 5.12 7.95
C THR A 73 -25.41 4.79 9.33
N ASN A 74 -24.35 5.47 9.76
CA ASN A 74 -23.75 5.30 11.07
C ASN A 74 -23.03 6.60 11.48
N PRO A 75 -23.76 7.62 11.95
CA PRO A 75 -23.16 8.88 12.32
C PRO A 75 -22.36 8.75 13.62
N HIS A 76 -21.10 9.16 13.58
CA HIS A 76 -20.17 9.12 14.71
C HIS A 76 -19.08 10.17 14.54
N THR A 77 -18.48 10.60 15.65
CA THR A 77 -17.34 11.51 15.63
C THR A 77 -16.07 10.77 15.24
N TRP A 78 -15.28 11.37 14.36
CA TRP A 78 -13.96 10.86 13.95
C TRP A 78 -12.96 12.02 13.91
N ASP A 79 -11.66 11.71 14.01
CA ASP A 79 -10.63 12.74 14.07
C ASP A 79 -10.17 13.15 12.67
N LEU A 80 -10.36 14.44 12.33
CA LEU A 80 -9.89 15.01 11.07
C LEU A 80 -8.38 14.83 10.86
N SER A 81 -7.59 14.70 11.93
CA SER A 81 -6.15 14.44 11.83
C SER A 81 -5.83 13.13 11.09
N GLU A 82 -6.75 12.17 11.09
CA GLU A 82 -6.63 10.90 10.36
C GLU A 82 -6.61 11.12 8.84
N SER A 83 -7.34 12.13 8.34
CA SER A 83 -7.32 12.50 6.91
C SER A 83 -5.93 13.01 6.48
N HIS A 84 -5.30 13.85 7.30
CA HIS A 84 -3.95 14.35 7.05
C HIS A 84 -2.91 13.24 7.15
N ALA A 85 -3.06 12.32 8.12
CA ALA A 85 -2.19 11.17 8.26
C ALA A 85 -2.27 10.23 7.05
N ALA A 86 -3.49 9.99 6.54
CA ALA A 86 -3.71 9.20 5.33
C ALA A 86 -3.09 9.88 4.09
N MET A 87 -3.29 11.19 3.91
CA MET A 87 -2.66 11.96 2.82
C MET A 87 -1.13 11.88 2.88
N ASN A 88 -0.54 12.11 4.05
CA ASN A 88 0.91 12.02 4.23
C ASN A 88 1.44 10.61 3.92
N GLY A 89 0.72 9.57 4.35
CA GLY A 89 1.04 8.19 4.00
C GLY A 89 1.02 7.95 2.49
N MET A 90 0.02 8.47 1.79
CA MET A 90 -0.06 8.36 0.33
C MET A 90 1.10 9.08 -0.36
N ILE A 91 1.47 10.28 0.10
CA ILE A 91 2.60 11.05 -0.45
C ILE A 91 3.93 10.28 -0.33
N VAL A 92 4.15 9.59 0.80
CA VAL A 92 5.43 8.91 1.06
C VAL A 92 5.51 7.54 0.39
N PHE A 93 4.41 6.78 0.35
CA PHE A 93 4.46 5.35 0.02
C PHE A 93 3.84 4.97 -1.34
N CYS A 94 2.94 5.78 -1.91
CA CYS A 94 2.32 5.46 -3.21
C CYS A 94 3.32 5.59 -4.37
N ALA A 95 3.12 4.81 -5.42
CA ALA A 95 3.89 4.91 -6.66
C ALA A 95 3.55 6.20 -7.43
N ASN A 96 2.28 6.61 -7.41
CA ASN A 96 1.78 7.85 -7.99
C ASN A 96 1.08 8.70 -6.92
N PRO A 97 1.86 9.39 -6.06
CA PRO A 97 1.32 10.13 -4.93
C PRO A 97 0.37 11.26 -5.37
N GLN A 98 0.67 11.94 -6.49
CA GLN A 98 -0.17 13.03 -7.00
C GLN A 98 -1.57 12.52 -7.35
N LYS A 99 -1.66 11.45 -8.15
CA LYS A 99 -2.96 10.87 -8.54
C LYS A 99 -3.74 10.35 -7.33
N ALA A 100 -3.06 9.70 -6.38
CA ALA A 100 -3.68 9.18 -5.17
C ALA A 100 -4.27 10.31 -4.30
N VAL A 101 -3.49 11.36 -4.05
CA VAL A 101 -3.94 12.50 -3.24
C VAL A 101 -5.04 13.29 -3.93
N ASP A 102 -4.89 13.61 -5.22
CA ASP A 102 -5.91 14.36 -5.97
C ASP A 102 -7.26 13.63 -5.92
N THR A 103 -7.26 12.35 -6.28
CA THR A 103 -8.51 11.56 -6.33
C THR A 103 -9.10 11.35 -4.93
N PHE A 104 -8.28 11.24 -3.89
CA PHE A 104 -8.75 11.21 -2.49
C PHE A 104 -9.42 12.52 -2.07
N THR A 105 -8.78 13.67 -2.37
CA THR A 105 -9.34 14.98 -2.04
C THR A 105 -10.62 15.29 -2.82
N ASP A 106 -10.70 14.83 -4.06
CA ASP A 106 -11.92 14.89 -4.88
C ASP A 106 -13.03 14.04 -4.26
N ALA A 107 -12.70 12.82 -3.82
CA ALA A 107 -13.64 11.89 -3.17
C ALA A 107 -14.09 12.37 -1.78
N LEU A 108 -13.28 13.16 -1.07
CA LEU A 108 -13.69 13.85 0.16
C LEU A 108 -14.66 15.02 -0.09
N GLY A 109 -14.78 15.49 -1.34
CA GLY A 109 -15.59 16.66 -1.67
C GLY A 109 -14.90 17.99 -1.40
N LEU A 110 -13.56 18.03 -1.31
CA LEU A 110 -12.80 19.27 -1.07
C LEU A 110 -12.60 20.13 -2.34
N ARG A 111 -12.77 19.53 -3.52
CA ARG A 111 -12.73 20.22 -4.83
C ARG A 111 -14.16 20.30 -5.36
N ASP A 112 -14.79 21.44 -5.11
CA ASP A 112 -16.19 21.68 -5.43
C ASP A 112 -16.47 21.89 -6.93
N GLY A 113 -17.69 21.53 -7.31
CA GLY A 113 -18.40 21.89 -8.54
C GLY A 113 -19.84 21.37 -8.43
N ASP A 114 -20.83 22.13 -8.92
CA ASP A 114 -22.30 21.94 -8.78
C ASP A 114 -22.87 20.56 -9.20
N THR A 115 -22.01 19.62 -9.62
CA THR A 115 -22.33 18.22 -9.95
C THR A 115 -21.46 17.29 -9.11
N PHE A 116 -21.65 17.31 -7.80
CA PHE A 116 -21.01 16.37 -6.88
C PHE A 116 -21.74 15.01 -6.95
N ASN A 117 -21.19 14.06 -7.72
CA ASN A 117 -21.55 12.65 -7.60
C ASN A 117 -20.50 11.92 -6.73
N PRO A 118 -20.74 11.77 -5.41
CA PRO A 118 -19.80 11.13 -4.50
C PRO A 118 -19.46 9.70 -4.89
N MET A 119 -20.41 8.99 -5.51
CA MET A 119 -20.22 7.60 -5.92
C MET A 119 -19.17 7.45 -7.02
N GLU A 120 -19.23 8.34 -8.01
CA GLU A 120 -18.27 8.37 -9.11
C GLU A 120 -16.86 8.69 -8.60
N ARG A 121 -16.74 9.68 -7.71
CA ARG A 121 -15.44 10.08 -7.14
C ARG A 121 -14.86 9.01 -6.21
N LEU A 122 -15.70 8.36 -5.41
CA LEU A 122 -15.31 7.23 -4.57
C LEU A 122 -14.86 6.04 -5.43
N HIS A 123 -15.57 5.74 -6.52
CA HIS A 123 -15.17 4.71 -7.48
C HIS A 123 -13.81 5.06 -8.11
N ALA A 124 -13.62 6.30 -8.56
CA ALA A 124 -12.35 6.76 -9.11
C ALA A 124 -11.18 6.56 -8.14
N PHE A 125 -11.38 6.88 -6.85
CA PHE A 125 -10.35 6.65 -5.84
C PHE A 125 -10.07 5.15 -5.62
N ARG A 126 -11.10 4.31 -5.59
CA ARG A 126 -10.93 2.84 -5.50
C ARG A 126 -10.15 2.29 -6.68
N CYS A 127 -10.37 2.78 -7.90
CA CYS A 127 -9.55 2.40 -9.05
C CYS A 127 -8.08 2.77 -8.85
N VAL A 128 -7.78 3.92 -8.25
CA VAL A 128 -6.41 4.30 -7.90
C VAL A 128 -5.82 3.36 -6.86
N VAL A 129 -6.58 2.99 -5.83
CA VAL A 129 -6.15 1.98 -4.84
C VAL A 129 -5.83 0.64 -5.51
N CYS A 130 -6.69 0.17 -6.42
CA CYS A 130 -6.45 -1.06 -7.18
C CYS A 130 -5.18 -0.96 -8.04
N ASP A 131 -5.00 0.14 -8.76
CA ASP A 131 -3.82 0.39 -9.60
C ASP A 131 -2.52 0.38 -8.75
N GLU A 132 -2.53 1.07 -7.61
CA GLU A 132 -1.38 1.19 -6.70
C GLU A 132 -0.97 -0.14 -6.03
N LEU A 133 -1.94 -1.02 -5.82
CA LEU A 133 -1.75 -2.34 -5.22
C LEU A 133 -1.57 -3.46 -6.26
N GLY A 134 -1.68 -3.15 -7.56
CA GLY A 134 -1.62 -4.15 -8.64
C GLY A 134 -2.78 -5.14 -8.61
N LEU A 135 -3.93 -4.71 -8.08
CA LEU A 135 -5.15 -5.51 -8.00
C LEU A 135 -6.00 -5.30 -9.26
N PRO A 136 -6.80 -6.31 -9.68
CA PRO A 136 -7.75 -6.11 -10.75
C PRO A 136 -8.74 -5.00 -10.37
N ARG A 137 -9.00 -4.08 -11.32
CA ARG A 137 -10.00 -3.03 -11.11
C ARG A 137 -11.37 -3.66 -10.91
N THR A 138 -12.06 -3.23 -9.88
CA THR A 138 -13.47 -3.58 -9.67
C THR A 138 -14.31 -2.77 -10.66
N ASN A 139 -14.84 -3.39 -11.71
CA ASN A 139 -15.87 -2.79 -12.58
C ASN A 139 -17.26 -2.78 -11.90
N TYR A 140 -17.28 -2.84 -10.57
CA TYR A 140 -18.52 -2.94 -9.81
C TYR A 140 -19.08 -1.53 -9.64
N ASP A 141 -19.92 -1.15 -10.60
CA ASP A 141 -20.72 0.07 -10.58
C ASP A 141 -22.15 -0.35 -10.24
N ASP A 142 -22.40 -0.72 -8.98
CA ASP A 142 -23.77 -0.95 -8.51
C ASP A 142 -24.35 0.39 -8.04
N PRO A 143 -25.28 0.99 -8.80
CA PRO A 143 -25.87 2.27 -8.46
C PRO A 143 -26.68 2.24 -7.15
N ASN A 144 -27.00 1.05 -6.62
CA ASN A 144 -27.73 0.88 -5.37
C ASN A 144 -26.84 0.81 -4.13
N ILE A 145 -25.53 0.55 -4.31
CA ILE A 145 -24.58 0.43 -3.20
C ILE A 145 -23.88 1.76 -3.01
N THR A 146 -24.49 2.59 -2.17
CA THR A 146 -24.02 3.96 -1.90
C THR A 146 -22.84 4.00 -0.90
N TRP A 147 -22.64 2.93 -0.12
CA TRP A 147 -21.76 2.95 1.05
C TRP A 147 -20.71 1.85 1.02
N ILE A 148 -19.50 2.10 1.56
CA ILE A 148 -18.42 1.11 1.57
C ILE A 148 -18.86 -0.14 2.33
N GLY A 149 -19.52 0.00 3.49
CA GLY A 149 -20.10 -1.10 4.26
C GLY A 149 -21.27 -1.85 3.61
N GLN A 150 -21.66 -1.50 2.38
CA GLN A 150 -22.65 -2.21 1.57
C GLN A 150 -22.01 -2.90 0.35
N LEU A 151 -20.70 -2.77 0.14
CA LEU A 151 -19.99 -3.46 -0.93
C LEU A 151 -19.81 -4.95 -0.64
N ALA A 152 -19.68 -5.73 -1.71
CA ALA A 152 -19.27 -7.13 -1.61
C ALA A 152 -17.90 -7.23 -0.91
N GLY A 153 -17.83 -8.01 0.17
CA GLY A 153 -16.61 -8.21 0.97
C GLY A 153 -16.57 -7.48 2.32
N THR A 154 -17.45 -6.50 2.55
CA THR A 154 -17.65 -5.96 3.91
C THR A 154 -18.65 -6.84 4.65
N SER A 155 -18.16 -7.78 5.44
CA SER A 155 -19.03 -8.58 6.31
C SER A 155 -19.72 -7.67 7.32
N LYS A 156 -21.03 -7.45 7.16
CA LYS A 156 -21.93 -6.96 8.21
C LYS A 156 -22.12 -7.95 9.36
N GLU A 157 -21.13 -8.79 9.62
CA GLU A 157 -21.13 -9.74 10.73
C GLU A 157 -20.08 -9.31 11.76
N ALA A 158 -20.40 -8.26 12.49
CA ALA A 158 -20.04 -8.16 13.90
C ALA A 158 -21.17 -7.40 14.59
N LYS A 159 -21.89 -8.11 15.45
CA LYS A 159 -22.99 -7.65 16.29
C LYS A 159 -22.58 -6.49 17.20
#